data_AF-S7KGH8-F1
#
_entry.id   AF-S7KGH8-F1
#
_cell.length_a   1.000
_cell.length_b   1.000
_cell.length_c   1.000
_cell.angle_alpha   90.00
_cell.angle_beta   90.00
_cell.angle_gamma   90.00
#
_symmetry.space_group_name_H-M   'P 1'
#
loop_
_entity.id
_entity.type
_entity.pdbx_description
1 polymer ?
#
loop_
_entity_poly.entity_id
_entity_poly.type
_entity_poly.pdbx_seq_one_letter_code
_entity_poly.pdbx_strand_id
1 'polypeptide(L)'
;MKNISLWILAASGIALSSFSGFSQGSTSPIDLFEGYNGNFEEGPFQGYTGSSYNCVDNICFCNITTASPPSDSPASSCFCSSSTLTLLGNSNNLYFSDLTINGTAGAISVGTRASNTGDLTVSGFSNFACYQCADSSGNGAICIGGNAAFDQTKKLWFQGNNSSDNGGAINCSGLSIQNCSESLVFSGNLSYKKTSSSFSSGGAIFCALISPPAQPPLEMELAEDLPLERSPKDGSPILNIQNNSEVIFKDNTCTKRGGALYSHGESVIANNGKVAFLNNTTKRSVFASPGDSYEPTDLSGGAIYSSHNSDTLTFQNNSELIFSNNSCSGTKATSSGGAICAKTLHIISGGPTLFSNNYSLGKTSVGGAISVTSSGKCHLSAEGGDIVFEGNKTITVTDTPAPATTTTLRNSIDLAGSSEIGTLNACEGYGIYFYDPITSTSVGSTGETELIINNSLNQLCTGAIVFSGEKLTDNEKLEPKNFTSNFYQPLTLKSGSLVIKDGAIVNTAGFKQEAGSKVIMDLGTTLEVTGSKKSTSPTATVGGVVLTDLYVDISSLLGGGGG
;
A
#
# COMPACT_ATOMS: atom_id res chain seq x y z
N MET A 1 67.12 -1.77 26.09
CA MET A 1 66.75 -0.33 26.17
C MET A 1 66.38 0.17 24.79
N LYS A 2 65.08 0.28 24.50
CA LYS A 2 64.44 1.29 23.64
C LYS A 2 62.94 0.98 23.62
N ASN A 3 62.17 2.01 23.99
CA ASN A 3 60.71 2.04 24.06
C ASN A 3 60.08 1.66 22.72
N ILE A 4 59.03 0.83 22.76
CA ILE A 4 58.03 0.76 21.70
C ILE A 4 56.85 1.59 22.21
N SER A 5 56.72 2.79 21.64
CA SER A 5 55.64 3.73 21.91
C SER A 5 54.38 3.32 21.16
N LEU A 6 53.29 3.29 21.90
CA LEU A 6 51.90 3.25 21.45
C LEU A 6 51.60 4.40 20.47
N TRP A 7 51.04 4.11 19.30
CA TRP A 7 50.27 5.07 18.51
C TRP A 7 48.98 4.38 18.04
N ILE A 8 47.88 4.79 18.66
CA ILE A 8 46.51 4.54 18.21
C ILE A 8 46.21 5.64 17.19
N LEU A 9 45.91 5.27 15.94
CA LEU A 9 45.36 6.17 14.94
C LEU A 9 43.92 5.73 14.67
N ALA A 10 42.96 6.50 15.17
CA ALA A 10 41.58 6.43 14.73
C ALA A 10 41.47 7.18 13.39
N ALA A 11 41.16 6.45 12.31
CA ALA A 11 40.82 7.04 11.03
C ALA A 11 39.29 7.02 10.87
N SER A 12 38.67 8.20 11.07
CA SER A 12 37.30 8.47 10.67
C SER A 12 37.27 8.63 9.14
N GLY A 13 36.76 7.64 8.43
CA GLY A 13 36.48 7.74 7.01
C GLY A 13 35.22 8.57 6.79
N ILE A 14 35.39 9.86 6.50
CA ILE A 14 34.34 10.69 5.88
C ILE A 14 34.26 10.25 4.42
N ALA A 15 33.18 9.57 4.05
CA ALA A 15 32.87 9.29 2.65
C ALA A 15 32.36 10.58 1.99
N LEU A 16 33.25 11.26 1.26
CA LEU A 16 32.88 12.25 0.25
C LEU A 16 32.32 11.50 -0.96
N SER A 17 31.00 11.52 -1.15
CA SER A 17 30.40 11.14 -2.43
C SER A 17 30.61 12.28 -3.42
N SER A 18 31.29 11.95 -4.51
CA SER A 18 31.56 12.82 -5.65
C SER A 18 30.26 13.16 -6.39
N PHE A 19 29.79 14.39 -6.24
CA PHE A 19 28.81 15.00 -7.15
C PHE A 19 29.51 15.37 -8.46
N SER A 20 29.09 14.72 -9.55
CA SER A 20 29.43 15.11 -10.91
C SER A 20 28.87 16.50 -11.19
N GLY A 21 29.75 17.46 -11.49
CA GLY A 21 29.39 18.85 -11.74
C GLY A 21 28.47 19.02 -12.94
N PHE A 22 27.23 19.39 -12.68
CA PHE A 22 26.44 20.19 -13.61
C PHE A 22 26.62 21.66 -13.26
N SER A 23 27.12 22.44 -14.21
CA SER A 23 27.06 23.90 -14.17
C SER A 23 25.60 24.33 -14.32
N GLN A 24 24.89 24.52 -13.21
CA GLN A 24 23.70 25.37 -13.16
C GLN A 24 24.11 26.73 -12.62
N GLY A 25 23.68 27.81 -13.27
CA GLY A 25 23.78 29.14 -12.68
C GLY A 25 22.97 29.18 -11.39
N SER A 26 23.63 29.06 -10.24
CA SER A 26 22.98 29.10 -8.94
C SER A 26 22.66 30.57 -8.60
N THR A 27 21.43 30.99 -8.84
CA THR A 27 20.86 32.09 -8.06
C THR A 27 20.68 31.59 -6.63
N SER A 28 21.15 32.35 -5.64
CA SER A 28 20.90 32.03 -4.23
C SER A 28 19.39 31.85 -3.98
N PRO A 29 18.98 30.93 -3.09
CA PRO A 29 17.57 30.79 -2.70
C PRO A 29 16.97 32.13 -2.28
N ILE A 30 15.70 32.35 -2.62
CA ILE A 30 14.97 33.57 -2.26
C ILE A 30 14.46 33.40 -0.82
N ASP A 31 14.76 34.35 0.07
CA ASP A 31 14.22 34.31 1.42
C ASP A 31 12.69 34.51 1.39
N LEU A 32 11.98 33.59 2.05
CA LEU A 32 10.54 33.60 2.25
C LEU A 32 10.26 34.11 3.66
N PHE A 33 9.85 35.37 3.75
CA PHE A 33 9.62 36.09 5.01
C PHE A 33 8.13 36.34 5.31
N GLU A 34 7.25 36.25 4.31
CA GLU A 34 5.82 36.56 4.45
C GLU A 34 4.93 35.47 3.82
N GLY A 35 3.84 35.16 4.52
CA GLY A 35 2.74 34.33 4.04
C GLY A 35 1.62 35.18 3.44
N TYR A 36 0.41 34.65 3.48
CA TYR A 36 -0.79 35.39 3.05
C TYR A 36 -2.02 34.92 3.81
N ASN A 37 -2.86 35.84 4.28
CA ASN A 37 -4.14 35.51 4.89
C ASN A 37 -5.28 36.28 4.21
N GLY A 38 -6.11 35.58 3.45
CA GLY A 38 -7.21 36.18 2.68
C GLY A 38 -8.31 36.83 3.50
N ASN A 39 -8.32 36.66 4.84
CA ASN A 39 -9.25 37.35 5.73
C ASN A 39 -8.75 38.75 6.17
N PHE A 40 -7.46 39.05 6.03
CA PHE A 40 -6.85 40.29 6.54
C PHE A 40 -6.19 41.13 5.46
N GLU A 41 -5.62 40.49 4.43
CA GLU A 41 -4.91 41.18 3.37
C GLU A 41 -5.88 41.80 2.36
N GLU A 42 -5.68 43.09 2.03
CA GLU A 42 -6.43 43.77 0.98
C GLU A 42 -5.68 43.66 -0.36
N GLY A 43 -6.11 42.73 -1.22
CA GLY A 43 -5.56 42.58 -2.57
C GLY A 43 -5.82 41.20 -3.18
N PRO A 44 -5.59 41.02 -4.49
CA PRO A 44 -5.61 39.69 -5.08
C PRO A 44 -4.36 38.91 -4.66
N PHE A 45 -4.53 37.68 -4.18
CA PHE A 45 -3.43 36.77 -3.91
C PHE A 45 -2.55 36.57 -5.16
N GLN A 46 -1.23 36.60 -4.98
CA GLN A 46 -0.26 36.25 -6.01
C GLN A 46 0.67 35.15 -5.48
N GLY A 47 0.77 34.05 -6.22
CA GLY A 47 1.66 32.96 -5.87
C GLY A 47 3.12 33.22 -6.21
N TYR A 48 4.00 32.45 -5.57
CA TYR A 48 5.44 32.49 -5.74
C TYR A 48 5.89 31.63 -6.95
N THR A 49 6.72 32.18 -7.84
CA THR A 49 7.11 31.52 -9.11
C THR A 49 8.60 31.18 -9.27
N GLY A 50 9.40 31.47 -8.26
CA GLY A 50 10.81 31.15 -8.21
C GLY A 50 11.08 29.65 -8.11
N SER A 51 12.33 29.26 -8.34
CA SER A 51 12.78 27.86 -8.33
C SER A 51 13.34 27.42 -6.98
N SER A 52 13.62 28.33 -6.06
CA SER A 52 14.21 28.00 -4.76
C SER A 52 13.86 29.05 -3.70
N TYR A 53 13.37 28.58 -2.55
CA TYR A 53 12.98 29.41 -1.42
C TYR A 53 13.57 28.93 -0.10
N ASN A 54 13.94 29.90 0.73
CA ASN A 54 14.51 29.71 2.04
C ASN A 54 13.57 30.28 3.11
N CYS A 55 12.93 29.42 3.90
CA CYS A 55 12.01 29.83 4.95
C CYS A 55 12.83 30.40 6.13
N VAL A 56 12.69 31.70 6.37
CA VAL A 56 13.43 32.41 7.43
C VAL A 56 12.59 32.67 8.69
N ASP A 57 11.27 32.51 8.60
CA ASP A 57 10.33 32.54 9.73
C ASP A 57 9.23 31.48 9.50
N ASN A 58 8.26 31.38 10.41
CA ASN A 58 7.07 30.57 10.28
C ASN A 58 6.08 31.23 9.31
N ILE A 59 5.77 30.53 8.23
CA ILE A 59 4.97 31.05 7.13
C ILE A 59 3.64 30.33 7.05
N CYS A 60 2.57 31.08 6.79
CA CYS A 60 1.22 30.54 6.60
C CYS A 60 0.54 31.18 5.39
N PHE A 61 0.05 30.34 4.49
CA PHE A 61 -0.89 30.70 3.44
C PHE A 61 -2.26 30.18 3.84
N CYS A 62 -3.21 31.07 4.09
CA CYS A 62 -4.52 30.67 4.58
C CYS A 62 -5.68 31.49 4.05
N ASN A 63 -6.85 30.85 4.01
CA ASN A 63 -8.13 31.47 3.60
C ASN A 63 -8.07 32.05 2.19
N ILE A 64 -7.41 31.36 1.26
CA ILE A 64 -7.25 31.84 -0.11
C ILE A 64 -8.33 31.20 -0.96
N THR A 65 -9.20 32.02 -1.55
CA THR A 65 -10.16 31.58 -2.57
C THR A 65 -9.96 32.40 -3.83
N THR A 66 -9.59 31.75 -4.93
CA THR A 66 -9.45 32.44 -6.23
C THR A 66 -10.65 32.11 -7.12
N ALA A 67 -11.48 33.12 -7.39
CA ALA A 67 -12.65 33.00 -8.25
C ALA A 67 -12.22 33.02 -9.73
N SER A 68 -11.57 31.93 -10.17
CA SER A 68 -10.91 31.78 -11.48
C SER A 68 -9.73 32.76 -11.64
N PRO A 69 -8.51 32.29 -11.93
CA PRO A 69 -7.41 33.21 -12.17
C PRO A 69 -7.82 34.14 -13.33
N PRO A 70 -7.67 35.48 -13.20
CA PRO A 70 -7.74 36.34 -14.37
C PRO A 70 -6.74 35.77 -15.40
N SER A 71 -7.09 35.81 -16.69
CA SER A 71 -6.37 35.16 -17.80
C SER A 71 -4.86 35.46 -17.89
N ASP A 72 -4.39 36.44 -17.11
CA ASP A 72 -3.06 37.00 -17.15
C ASP A 72 -2.26 36.77 -15.84
N SER A 73 -2.79 36.03 -14.85
CA SER A 73 -2.03 35.68 -13.63
C SER A 73 -1.25 34.36 -13.81
N PRO A 74 0.10 34.38 -13.72
CA PRO A 74 0.94 33.21 -13.95
C PRO A 74 1.00 32.23 -12.76
N ALA A 75 0.39 32.54 -11.62
CA ALA A 75 0.45 31.72 -10.42
C ALA A 75 -0.93 31.45 -9.82
N SER A 76 -1.46 30.26 -10.11
CA SER A 76 -2.70 29.74 -9.54
C SER A 76 -2.43 28.77 -8.37
N SER A 77 -1.26 28.79 -7.76
CA SER A 77 -0.95 28.04 -6.52
C SER A 77 -0.09 28.92 -5.63
N CYS A 78 0.02 28.60 -4.34
CA CYS A 78 0.91 29.38 -3.46
C CYS A 78 2.36 29.33 -3.93
N PHE A 79 2.78 28.19 -4.46
CA PHE A 79 4.01 28.06 -5.24
C PHE A 79 3.68 27.45 -6.61
N CYS A 80 4.13 28.10 -7.68
CA CYS A 80 3.90 27.69 -9.07
C CYS A 80 5.20 27.81 -9.87
N SER A 81 5.86 26.71 -10.18
CA SER A 81 7.09 26.70 -11.00
C SER A 81 6.91 25.83 -12.24
N SER A 82 7.41 26.28 -13.40
CA SER A 82 7.47 25.45 -14.62
C SER A 82 8.68 24.49 -14.65
N SER A 83 9.61 24.66 -13.70
CA SER A 83 10.85 23.90 -13.55
C SER A 83 10.96 23.34 -12.13
N THR A 84 12.11 22.81 -11.73
CA THR A 84 12.31 22.32 -10.35
C THR A 84 12.06 23.41 -9.30
N LEU A 85 11.42 23.05 -8.19
CA LEU A 85 11.18 23.88 -7.03
C LEU A 85 11.86 23.27 -5.79
N THR A 86 12.62 24.06 -5.05
CA THR A 86 13.20 23.69 -3.76
C THR A 86 12.68 24.59 -2.64
N LEU A 87 12.19 23.99 -1.55
CA LEU A 87 11.77 24.67 -0.33
C LEU A 87 12.65 24.20 0.84
N LEU A 88 13.37 25.14 1.45
CA LEU A 88 14.26 24.89 2.60
C LEU A 88 13.63 25.50 3.86
N GLY A 89 13.42 24.68 4.89
CA GLY A 89 12.66 25.08 6.07
C GLY A 89 13.46 25.75 7.19
N ASN A 90 14.76 25.45 7.33
CA ASN A 90 15.61 25.92 8.45
C ASN A 90 14.98 25.78 9.84
N SER A 91 14.27 24.68 10.09
CA SER A 91 13.48 24.42 11.30
C SER A 91 12.29 25.36 11.53
N ASN A 92 11.88 26.14 10.53
CA ASN A 92 10.63 26.89 10.57
C ASN A 92 9.44 26.03 10.13
N ASN A 93 8.24 26.58 10.26
CA ASN A 93 7.00 25.97 9.80
C ASN A 93 6.50 26.59 8.50
N LEU A 94 5.90 25.77 7.64
CA LEU A 94 5.19 26.23 6.45
C LEU A 94 3.81 25.58 6.40
N TYR A 95 2.78 26.43 6.47
CA TYR A 95 1.38 26.03 6.50
C TYR A 95 0.63 26.49 5.26
N PHE A 96 -0.20 25.60 4.75
CA PHE A 96 -1.24 25.88 3.77
C PHE A 96 -2.57 25.46 4.39
N SER A 97 -3.52 26.38 4.57
CA SER A 97 -4.81 26.10 5.22
C SER A 97 -5.97 26.71 4.46
N ASP A 98 -7.03 25.95 4.24
CA ASP A 98 -8.29 26.47 3.69
C ASP A 98 -8.07 27.17 2.33
N LEU A 99 -7.36 26.46 1.45
CA LEU A 99 -7.07 26.92 0.09
C LEU A 99 -8.11 26.36 -0.87
N THR A 100 -8.81 27.23 -1.59
CA THR A 100 -9.69 26.86 -2.70
C THR A 100 -9.24 27.58 -3.95
N ILE A 101 -8.44 26.90 -4.77
CA ILE A 101 -7.91 27.50 -6.00
C ILE A 101 -8.49 26.82 -7.24
N ASN A 102 -8.98 27.63 -8.17
CA ASN A 102 -9.47 27.18 -9.47
C ASN A 102 -8.32 27.05 -10.49
N GLY A 103 -8.22 25.91 -11.16
CA GLY A 103 -7.36 25.71 -12.34
C GLY A 103 -6.06 24.94 -12.11
N THR A 104 -5.56 24.84 -10.86
CA THR A 104 -4.32 24.12 -10.49
C THR A 104 -4.43 23.55 -9.07
N ALA A 105 -3.32 23.02 -8.54
CA ALA A 105 -3.25 22.52 -7.16
C ALA A 105 -3.46 23.62 -6.12
N GLY A 106 -3.97 23.26 -4.94
CA GLY A 106 -4.27 24.23 -3.88
C GLY A 106 -3.03 24.92 -3.30
N ALA A 107 -1.98 24.18 -2.97
CA ALA A 107 -0.78 24.73 -2.32
C ALA A 107 0.39 24.87 -3.31
N ILE A 108 0.79 23.78 -3.97
CA ILE A 108 2.01 23.74 -4.78
C ILE A 108 1.74 23.08 -6.12
N SER A 109 2.13 23.75 -7.20
CA SER A 109 2.09 23.22 -8.56
C SER A 109 3.47 23.33 -9.21
N VAL A 110 4.05 22.22 -9.64
CA VAL A 110 5.38 22.20 -10.26
C VAL A 110 5.38 21.41 -11.56
N GLY A 111 5.82 22.04 -12.65
CA GLY A 111 5.95 21.44 -13.97
C GLY A 111 4.64 20.90 -14.54
N THR A 112 4.73 19.90 -15.43
CA THR A 112 3.57 19.41 -16.20
C THR A 112 3.42 17.90 -16.08
N ARG A 113 2.26 17.44 -15.59
CA ARG A 113 1.93 16.01 -15.46
C ARG A 113 2.07 15.22 -16.75
N ALA A 114 1.48 15.72 -17.85
CA ALA A 114 1.49 15.03 -19.13
C ALA A 114 2.90 14.83 -19.74
N SER A 115 3.89 15.58 -19.26
CA SER A 115 5.27 15.51 -19.75
C SER A 115 6.26 14.97 -18.72
N ASN A 116 5.78 14.63 -17.51
CA ASN A 116 6.57 14.26 -16.35
C ASN A 116 7.75 15.21 -16.07
N THR A 117 7.51 16.52 -16.05
CA THR A 117 8.55 17.55 -15.85
C THR A 117 8.42 18.27 -14.52
N GLY A 118 9.53 18.78 -14.00
CA GLY A 118 9.58 19.63 -12.81
C GLY A 118 9.51 18.81 -11.52
N ASP A 119 10.57 18.88 -10.72
CA ASP A 119 10.67 18.18 -9.44
C ASP A 119 10.41 19.13 -8.27
N LEU A 120 9.89 18.60 -7.17
CA LEU A 120 9.75 19.30 -5.90
C LEU A 120 10.70 18.68 -4.87
N THR A 121 11.47 19.53 -4.19
CA THR A 121 12.21 19.15 -2.98
C THR A 121 11.76 20.02 -1.81
N VAL A 122 11.34 19.40 -0.72
CA VAL A 122 10.96 20.04 0.55
C VAL A 122 11.85 19.46 1.64
N SER A 123 12.58 20.29 2.37
CA SER A 123 13.45 19.78 3.43
C SER A 123 13.64 20.71 4.62
N GLY A 124 13.96 20.13 5.78
CA GLY A 124 14.42 20.88 6.94
C GLY A 124 13.33 21.67 7.67
N PHE A 125 12.05 21.33 7.50
CA PHE A 125 10.95 22.01 8.22
C PHE A 125 10.72 21.40 9.61
N SER A 126 10.35 22.24 10.59
CA SER A 126 9.76 21.74 11.83
C SER A 126 8.33 21.23 11.60
N ASN A 127 7.59 21.89 10.71
CA ASN A 127 6.28 21.43 10.28
C ASN A 127 6.02 21.91 8.84
N PHE A 128 5.74 20.98 7.94
CA PHE A 128 5.19 21.28 6.63
C PHE A 128 3.80 20.69 6.58
N ALA A 129 2.78 21.52 6.33
CA ALA A 129 1.42 21.03 6.34
C ALA A 129 0.47 21.67 5.34
N CYS A 130 -0.40 20.82 4.78
CA CYS A 130 -1.53 21.20 3.93
C CYS A 130 -2.84 20.73 4.59
N TYR A 131 -3.68 21.69 4.96
CA TYR A 131 -4.97 21.50 5.60
C TYR A 131 -6.09 22.02 4.72
N GLN A 132 -7.05 21.16 4.40
CA GLN A 132 -8.27 21.54 3.68
C GLN A 132 -7.97 22.27 2.35
N CYS A 133 -6.89 21.90 1.67
CA CYS A 133 -6.59 22.42 0.35
C CYS A 133 -7.45 21.66 -0.67
N ALA A 134 -8.32 22.38 -1.36
CA ALA A 134 -9.19 21.87 -2.39
C ALA A 134 -8.93 22.58 -3.72
N ASP A 135 -9.19 21.88 -4.81
CA ASP A 135 -9.33 22.50 -6.11
C ASP A 135 -10.65 22.13 -6.79
N SER A 136 -10.98 22.93 -7.81
CA SER A 136 -12.10 22.64 -8.70
C SER A 136 -11.68 21.94 -9.99
N SER A 137 -10.37 21.74 -10.21
CA SER A 137 -9.76 21.36 -11.49
C SER A 137 -8.95 20.06 -11.49
N GLY A 138 -8.75 19.40 -10.34
CA GLY A 138 -8.26 18.02 -10.26
C GLY A 138 -6.76 17.81 -10.02
N ASN A 139 -6.15 18.49 -9.07
CA ASN A 139 -4.70 18.49 -8.82
C ASN A 139 -4.29 18.32 -7.34
N GLY A 140 -5.24 18.25 -6.39
CA GLY A 140 -4.99 18.06 -4.96
C GLY A 140 -4.29 19.24 -4.29
N ALA A 141 -3.77 19.04 -3.08
CA ALA A 141 -2.98 20.07 -2.40
C ALA A 141 -1.65 20.34 -3.12
N ILE A 142 -0.99 19.28 -3.59
CA ILE A 142 0.31 19.35 -4.26
C ILE A 142 0.24 18.55 -5.57
N CYS A 143 0.53 19.19 -6.71
CA CYS A 143 0.63 18.54 -8.01
C CYS A 143 1.99 18.76 -8.65
N ILE A 144 2.71 17.67 -8.93
CA ILE A 144 4.08 17.70 -9.43
C ILE A 144 4.17 16.88 -10.70
N GLY A 145 4.61 17.49 -11.79
CA GLY A 145 4.82 16.80 -13.05
C GLY A 145 5.86 15.68 -12.90
N GLY A 146 7.01 15.98 -12.30
CA GLY A 146 8.07 15.02 -11.98
C GLY A 146 7.94 14.41 -10.58
N ASN A 147 9.08 14.32 -9.90
CA ASN A 147 9.21 13.68 -8.60
C ASN A 147 9.01 14.67 -7.45
N ALA A 148 8.40 14.22 -6.37
CA ALA A 148 8.32 14.95 -5.11
C ALA A 148 9.21 14.28 -4.06
N ALA A 149 10.07 15.06 -3.40
CA ALA A 149 10.93 14.60 -2.33
C ALA A 149 10.70 15.44 -1.07
N PHE A 150 10.41 14.77 0.03
CA PHE A 150 10.31 15.35 1.37
C PHE A 150 11.37 14.71 2.26
N ASP A 151 12.27 15.51 2.82
CA ASP A 151 13.38 15.00 3.63
C ASP A 151 13.57 15.83 4.91
N GLN A 152 14.13 15.22 5.96
CA GLN A 152 14.57 15.90 7.19
C GLN A 152 13.53 16.87 7.78
N THR A 153 12.26 16.49 7.74
CA THR A 153 11.15 17.31 8.23
C THR A 153 10.58 16.69 9.49
N LYS A 154 10.43 17.43 10.60
CA LYS A 154 9.94 16.81 11.85
C LYS A 154 8.49 16.34 11.72
N LYS A 155 7.62 17.19 11.16
CA LYS A 155 6.19 16.88 10.95
C LYS A 155 5.77 17.17 9.51
N LEU A 156 5.15 16.20 8.86
CA LEU A 156 4.63 16.34 7.49
C LEU A 156 3.15 15.93 7.45
N TRP A 157 2.25 16.91 7.40
CA TRP A 157 0.82 16.67 7.61
C TRP A 157 -0.03 17.08 6.41
N PHE A 158 -0.84 16.16 5.92
CA PHE A 158 -1.82 16.38 4.86
C PHE A 158 -3.18 15.96 5.38
N GLN A 159 -4.04 16.92 5.67
CA GLN A 159 -5.34 16.63 6.25
C GLN A 159 -6.49 17.34 5.55
N GLY A 160 -7.54 16.58 5.23
CA GLY A 160 -8.77 17.10 4.63
C GLY A 160 -8.58 17.65 3.22
N ASN A 161 -7.47 17.32 2.54
CA ASN A 161 -7.23 17.83 1.19
C ASN A 161 -8.09 17.09 0.18
N ASN A 162 -8.52 17.81 -0.85
CA ASN A 162 -9.50 17.30 -1.80
C ASN A 162 -9.06 17.57 -3.25
N SER A 163 -9.18 16.56 -4.09
CA SER A 163 -8.90 16.65 -5.53
C SER A 163 -10.11 16.18 -6.31
N SER A 164 -10.49 16.96 -7.35
CA SER A 164 -11.44 16.49 -8.35
C SER A 164 -10.83 15.52 -9.40
N ASP A 165 -9.59 15.07 -9.19
CA ASP A 165 -8.89 14.02 -9.94
C ASP A 165 -8.08 13.16 -8.92
N ASN A 166 -7.01 12.49 -9.36
CA ASN A 166 -6.13 11.68 -8.54
C ASN A 166 -5.42 12.48 -7.44
N GLY A 167 -5.14 11.81 -6.30
CA GLY A 167 -4.30 12.35 -5.23
C GLY A 167 -4.91 13.55 -4.53
N GLY A 168 -5.71 13.34 -3.47
CA GLY A 168 -6.28 14.45 -2.69
C GLY A 168 -5.22 15.35 -2.05
N ALA A 169 -4.15 14.75 -1.53
CA ALA A 169 -3.01 15.45 -0.95
C ALA A 169 -1.89 15.66 -1.97
N ILE A 170 -1.39 14.58 -2.55
CA ILE A 170 -0.22 14.61 -3.44
C ILE A 170 -0.52 13.85 -4.72
N ASN A 171 -0.27 14.51 -5.84
CA ASN A 171 -0.33 13.96 -7.17
C ASN A 171 1.06 14.15 -7.82
N CYS A 172 1.94 13.14 -7.78
CA CYS A 172 3.29 13.18 -8.37
C CYS A 172 3.66 11.93 -9.20
N SER A 173 4.78 11.99 -9.93
CA SER A 173 5.23 10.88 -10.80
C SER A 173 6.02 9.85 -10.00
N GLY A 174 6.94 10.35 -9.17
CA GLY A 174 7.61 9.61 -8.11
C GLY A 174 7.47 10.36 -6.78
N LEU A 175 7.48 9.63 -5.67
CA LEU A 175 7.40 10.19 -4.33
C LEU A 175 8.46 9.58 -3.43
N SER A 176 9.27 10.42 -2.80
CA SER A 176 10.15 10.04 -1.71
C SER A 176 9.82 10.84 -0.46
N ILE A 177 9.58 10.15 0.66
CA ILE A 177 9.43 10.76 1.98
C ILE A 177 10.38 10.06 2.94
N GLN A 178 11.38 10.79 3.42
CA GLN A 178 12.44 10.23 4.23
C GLN A 178 12.75 11.08 5.46
N ASN A 179 13.27 10.41 6.49
CA ASN A 179 13.82 11.05 7.69
C ASN A 179 12.83 12.00 8.39
N CYS A 180 11.53 11.68 8.37
CA CYS A 180 10.54 12.40 9.14
C CYS A 180 10.66 12.01 10.62
N SER A 181 11.22 12.90 11.44
CA SER A 181 11.69 12.53 12.78
C SER A 181 10.62 12.52 13.87
N GLU A 182 9.44 13.06 13.63
CA GLU A 182 8.30 12.96 14.56
C GLU A 182 7.10 12.25 13.95
N SER A 183 6.43 12.82 12.93
CA SER A 183 5.18 12.22 12.40
C SER A 183 4.86 12.62 10.95
N LEU A 184 4.56 11.62 10.12
CA LEU A 184 4.05 11.72 8.76
C LEU A 184 2.57 11.30 8.74
N VAL A 185 1.65 12.22 8.44
CA VAL A 185 0.21 11.96 8.52
C VAL A 185 -0.53 12.38 7.26
N PHE A 186 -1.29 11.44 6.69
CA PHE A 186 -2.31 11.68 5.66
C PHE A 186 -3.68 11.32 6.24
N SER A 187 -4.48 12.32 6.59
CA SER A 187 -5.76 12.11 7.26
C SER A 187 -6.95 12.72 6.53
N GLY A 188 -7.97 11.93 6.21
CA GLY A 188 -9.23 12.44 5.66
C GLY A 188 -9.08 13.08 4.27
N ASN A 189 -8.05 12.70 3.50
CA ASN A 189 -7.89 13.22 2.14
C ASN A 189 -8.83 12.49 1.18
N LEU A 190 -9.34 13.23 0.19
CA LEU A 190 -10.35 12.77 -0.75
C LEU A 190 -9.88 12.99 -2.18
N SER A 191 -10.03 11.95 -2.98
CA SER A 191 -9.87 12.01 -4.43
C SER A 191 -11.16 11.50 -5.07
N TYR A 192 -11.83 12.34 -5.86
CA TYR A 192 -13.07 11.98 -6.55
C TYR A 192 -13.16 12.67 -7.89
N LYS A 193 -13.79 12.09 -8.92
CA LYS A 193 -14.13 12.85 -10.14
C LYS A 193 -15.60 13.29 -10.08
N LYS A 194 -15.87 14.53 -10.50
CA LYS A 194 -17.21 15.13 -10.50
C LYS A 194 -18.11 14.63 -11.63
N THR A 195 -17.54 14.04 -12.69
CA THR A 195 -18.30 13.54 -13.85
C THR A 195 -18.49 12.03 -13.75
N SER A 196 -19.68 11.55 -14.12
CA SER A 196 -20.07 10.14 -13.99
C SER A 196 -19.26 9.16 -14.85
N SER A 197 -18.51 9.66 -15.84
CA SER A 197 -17.75 8.85 -16.80
C SER A 197 -16.27 8.68 -16.46
N SER A 198 -15.81 9.17 -15.30
CA SER A 198 -14.39 9.14 -14.96
C SER A 198 -14.19 8.86 -13.47
N PHE A 199 -13.06 8.24 -13.13
CA PHE A 199 -12.75 7.81 -11.77
C PHE A 199 -11.37 8.32 -11.35
N SER A 200 -11.15 8.42 -10.04
CA SER A 200 -9.90 8.89 -9.47
C SER A 200 -9.27 7.82 -8.56
N SER A 201 -7.94 7.83 -8.48
CA SER A 201 -7.16 6.87 -7.70
C SER A 201 -6.27 7.59 -6.71
N GLY A 202 -5.97 6.92 -5.58
CA GLY A 202 -5.10 7.46 -4.54
C GLY A 202 -5.78 8.58 -3.75
N GLY A 203 -6.59 8.23 -2.74
CA GLY A 203 -7.35 9.22 -1.98
C GLY A 203 -6.47 10.29 -1.32
N ALA A 204 -5.33 9.88 -0.77
CA ALA A 204 -4.28 10.81 -0.33
C ALA A 204 -3.21 11.00 -1.41
N ILE A 205 -2.61 9.90 -1.87
CA ILE A 205 -1.44 9.92 -2.72
C ILE A 205 -1.72 9.17 -4.02
N PHE A 206 -1.47 9.83 -5.13
CA PHE A 206 -1.32 9.20 -6.43
C PHE A 206 0.11 9.35 -6.93
N CYS A 207 0.77 8.21 -7.18
CA CYS A 207 2.15 8.17 -7.63
C CYS A 207 2.29 7.23 -8.84
N ALA A 208 2.44 7.81 -10.03
CA ALA A 208 2.61 7.04 -11.26
C ALA A 208 3.24 7.88 -12.37
N LEU A 209 4.12 7.27 -13.17
CA LEU A 209 4.55 7.85 -14.43
C LEU A 209 3.41 7.78 -15.45
N ILE A 210 3.06 8.94 -16.00
CA ILE A 210 2.09 9.05 -17.07
C ILE A 210 2.87 8.95 -18.38
N SER A 211 2.57 8.00 -19.25
CA SER A 211 3.21 7.99 -20.58
C SER A 211 2.88 9.31 -21.29
N PRO A 212 3.84 9.99 -21.95
CA PRO A 212 3.49 11.09 -22.84
C PRO A 212 2.49 10.57 -23.88
N PRO A 213 1.51 11.38 -24.33
CA PRO A 213 0.55 10.97 -25.34
C PRO A 213 1.31 10.64 -26.63
N ALA A 214 1.49 9.35 -26.90
CA ALA A 214 2.08 8.89 -28.14
C ALA A 214 1.00 8.84 -29.23
N GLN A 215 0.84 9.95 -29.98
CA GLN A 215 0.18 10.02 -31.30
C GLN A 215 -1.33 9.59 -31.35
N PRO A 216 -2.09 9.93 -32.42
CA PRO A 216 -3.56 9.91 -32.40
C PRO A 216 -4.16 8.49 -32.36
N PRO A 217 -5.46 8.38 -32.02
CA PRO A 217 -6.06 7.14 -31.53
C PRO A 217 -6.20 6.13 -32.67
N LEU A 218 -5.47 5.01 -32.58
CA LEU A 218 -5.98 3.75 -33.08
C LEU A 218 -7.01 3.25 -32.07
N GLU A 219 -8.14 2.80 -32.59
CA GLU A 219 -9.34 2.41 -31.88
C GLU A 219 -9.06 1.55 -30.63
N MET A 220 -9.79 1.85 -29.56
CA MET A 220 -9.72 1.17 -28.25
C MET A 220 -9.96 -0.34 -28.40
N GLU A 221 -8.86 -1.09 -28.43
CA GLU A 221 -8.80 -2.47 -27.99
C GLU A 221 -7.94 -2.49 -26.71
N LEU A 222 -8.31 -3.36 -25.76
CA LEU A 222 -7.66 -3.55 -24.46
C LEU A 222 -6.13 -3.69 -24.57
N ALA A 223 -5.40 -2.59 -24.44
CA ALA A 223 -3.94 -2.63 -24.25
C ALA A 223 -3.63 -2.74 -22.76
N GLU A 224 -3.83 -3.92 -22.18
CA GLU A 224 -3.30 -4.28 -20.84
C GLU A 224 -1.78 -4.54 -20.84
N ASP A 225 -1.09 -4.50 -21.99
CA ASP A 225 0.32 -4.88 -22.08
C ASP A 225 1.13 -3.98 -23.01
N LEU A 226 1.72 -2.91 -22.46
CA LEU A 226 3.03 -2.47 -22.90
C LEU A 226 3.99 -2.57 -21.71
N PRO A 227 5.10 -3.33 -21.81
CA PRO A 227 6.13 -3.35 -20.79
C PRO A 227 6.89 -2.02 -20.88
N LEU A 228 6.30 -0.98 -20.32
CA LEU A 228 7.03 0.24 -20.05
C LEU A 228 7.73 -0.01 -18.72
N GLU A 229 9.06 -0.08 -18.74
CA GLU A 229 9.87 0.16 -17.54
C GLU A 229 9.51 1.56 -17.04
N ARG A 230 8.52 1.62 -16.14
CA ARG A 230 8.04 2.84 -15.49
C ARG A 230 8.72 3.04 -14.14
N SER A 231 10.00 2.69 -14.05
CA SER A 231 10.82 3.20 -12.98
C SER A 231 11.22 4.64 -13.30
N PRO A 232 11.31 5.54 -12.31
CA PRO A 232 12.08 6.77 -12.41
C PRO A 232 13.37 6.57 -13.22
N LYS A 233 13.77 7.57 -14.02
CA LYS A 233 14.95 7.48 -14.91
C LYS A 233 16.26 7.12 -14.21
N ASP A 234 16.31 7.25 -12.88
CA ASP A 234 17.46 6.94 -12.03
C ASP A 234 17.41 5.53 -11.43
N GLY A 235 16.36 4.74 -11.71
CA GLY A 235 16.17 3.39 -11.18
C GLY A 235 15.63 3.33 -9.74
N SER A 236 15.30 4.48 -9.13
CA SER A 236 14.71 4.51 -7.78
C SER A 236 13.29 3.92 -7.78
N PRO A 237 12.78 3.43 -6.63
CA PRO A 237 11.37 3.09 -6.49
C PRO A 237 10.47 4.28 -6.82
N ILE A 238 9.32 4.03 -7.44
CA ILE A 238 8.34 5.08 -7.73
C ILE A 238 7.77 5.69 -6.45
N LEU A 239 7.61 4.87 -5.41
CA LEU A 239 7.24 5.30 -4.08
C LEU A 239 8.28 4.81 -3.08
N ASN A 240 8.82 5.74 -2.30
CA ASN A 240 9.83 5.44 -1.30
C ASN A 240 9.54 6.17 0.03
N ILE A 241 8.97 5.47 1.01
CA ILE A 241 8.68 6.01 2.36
C ILE A 241 9.57 5.30 3.37
N GLN A 242 10.64 5.97 3.82
CA GLN A 242 11.64 5.31 4.67
C GLN A 242 12.16 6.15 5.83
N ASN A 243 12.62 5.47 6.88
CA ASN A 243 13.33 6.09 8.01
C ASN A 243 12.49 7.17 8.71
N ASN A 244 11.17 7.02 8.75
CA ASN A 244 10.27 7.93 9.45
C ASN A 244 9.90 7.36 10.82
N SER A 245 9.79 8.20 11.83
CA SER A 245 9.36 7.77 13.17
C SER A 245 7.96 7.16 13.15
N GLU A 246 7.03 7.79 12.41
CA GLU A 246 5.65 7.34 12.31
C GLU A 246 5.07 7.74 10.94
N VAL A 247 4.33 6.81 10.32
CA VAL A 247 3.60 6.99 9.06
C VAL A 247 2.15 6.56 9.23
N ILE A 248 1.21 7.50 9.13
CA ILE A 248 -0.22 7.23 9.31
C ILE A 248 -1.00 7.67 8.06
N PHE A 249 -1.75 6.73 7.49
CA PHE A 249 -2.81 6.97 6.54
C PHE A 249 -4.15 6.67 7.22
N LYS A 250 -4.96 7.69 7.46
CA LYS A 250 -6.22 7.54 8.18
C LYS A 250 -7.40 8.17 7.44
N ASP A 251 -8.53 7.48 7.40
CA ASP A 251 -9.80 8.00 6.88
C ASP A 251 -9.73 8.55 5.44
N ASN A 252 -8.72 8.16 4.64
CA ASN A 252 -8.60 8.63 3.26
C ASN A 252 -9.57 7.89 2.34
N THR A 253 -10.11 8.58 1.34
CA THR A 253 -11.13 8.04 0.45
C THR A 253 -10.82 8.29 -1.02
N CYS A 254 -11.04 7.27 -1.87
CA CYS A 254 -11.06 7.44 -3.32
C CYS A 254 -12.29 6.78 -3.97
N THR A 255 -12.60 7.13 -5.22
CA THR A 255 -13.73 6.53 -5.96
C THR A 255 -13.35 5.35 -6.85
N LYS A 256 -12.06 5.10 -7.14
CA LYS A 256 -11.61 3.96 -7.99
C LYS A 256 -10.73 2.94 -7.29
N ARG A 257 -9.53 3.35 -6.87
CA ARG A 257 -8.41 2.47 -6.55
C ARG A 257 -7.51 3.13 -5.51
N GLY A 258 -7.31 2.48 -4.37
CA GLY A 258 -6.41 2.93 -3.32
C GLY A 258 -6.99 4.12 -2.55
N GLY A 259 -7.78 3.85 -1.51
CA GLY A 259 -8.37 4.88 -0.67
C GLY A 259 -7.34 5.79 -0.01
N ALA A 260 -6.15 5.29 0.31
CA ALA A 260 -5.01 6.10 0.72
C ALA A 260 -4.02 6.30 -0.42
N LEU A 261 -3.54 5.19 -0.99
CA LEU A 261 -2.36 5.18 -1.84
C LEU A 261 -2.63 4.44 -3.14
N TYR A 262 -2.26 5.07 -4.25
CA TYR A 262 -2.13 4.43 -5.54
C TYR A 262 -0.67 4.54 -6.01
N SER A 263 -0.09 3.40 -6.39
CA SER A 263 1.24 3.32 -6.99
C SER A 263 1.21 2.46 -8.26
N HIS A 264 2.08 2.78 -9.21
CA HIS A 264 2.32 1.97 -10.40
C HIS A 264 3.81 1.90 -10.70
N GLY A 265 4.44 0.80 -10.29
CA GLY A 265 5.88 0.59 -10.28
C GLY A 265 6.36 -0.01 -8.95
N GLU A 266 7.67 -0.08 -8.77
CA GLU A 266 8.28 -0.54 -7.51
C GLU A 266 8.01 0.45 -6.38
N SER A 267 7.47 -0.03 -5.27
CA SER A 267 7.07 0.76 -4.11
C SER A 267 7.64 0.16 -2.83
N VAL A 268 8.33 0.97 -2.03
CA VAL A 268 8.99 0.54 -0.80
C VAL A 268 8.56 1.42 0.37
N ILE A 269 8.06 0.78 1.42
CA ILE A 269 7.76 1.39 2.71
C ILE A 269 8.56 0.65 3.78
N ALA A 270 9.68 1.22 4.20
CA ALA A 270 10.67 0.48 4.98
C ALA A 270 11.35 1.26 6.10
N ASN A 271 11.83 0.55 7.13
CA ASN A 271 12.61 1.12 8.23
C ASN A 271 11.90 2.26 8.98
N ASN A 272 10.56 2.23 9.06
CA ASN A 272 9.80 3.22 9.82
C ASN A 272 9.49 2.68 11.23
N GLY A 273 9.39 3.57 12.22
CA GLY A 273 9.04 3.19 13.59
C GLY A 273 7.61 2.64 13.68
N LYS A 274 6.67 3.21 12.93
CA LYS A 274 5.30 2.72 12.81
C LYS A 274 4.72 3.05 11.44
N VAL A 275 3.99 2.12 10.84
CA VAL A 275 3.19 2.33 9.63
C VAL A 275 1.76 1.87 9.89
N ALA A 276 0.78 2.75 9.73
CA ALA A 276 -0.62 2.43 9.96
C ALA A 276 -1.53 2.93 8.83
N PHE A 277 -2.35 2.02 8.29
CA PHE A 277 -3.46 2.31 7.39
C PHE A 277 -4.76 2.02 8.13
N LEU A 278 -5.49 3.08 8.48
CA LEU A 278 -6.67 3.03 9.34
C LEU A 278 -7.89 3.60 8.62
N ASN A 279 -8.96 2.83 8.50
CA ASN A 279 -10.24 3.26 7.92
C ASN A 279 -10.16 3.83 6.49
N ASN A 280 -9.11 3.51 5.73
CA ASN A 280 -9.01 4.01 4.36
C ASN A 280 -9.98 3.24 3.47
N THR A 281 -10.65 3.96 2.58
CA THR A 281 -11.78 3.42 1.84
C THR A 281 -11.72 3.72 0.35
N THR A 282 -11.95 2.70 -0.46
CA THR A 282 -12.35 2.90 -1.86
C THR A 282 -13.87 2.76 -1.95
N LYS A 283 -14.56 3.83 -2.39
CA LYS A 283 -16.02 3.87 -2.62
C LYS A 283 -16.32 3.88 -4.11
N ARG A 284 -16.24 2.71 -4.71
CA ARG A 284 -16.68 2.46 -6.07
C ARG A 284 -18.21 2.55 -6.07
N SER A 285 -18.80 3.30 -6.99
CA SER A 285 -20.27 3.40 -7.18
C SER A 285 -21.11 4.38 -6.31
N VAL A 286 -20.60 5.55 -5.90
CA VAL A 286 -21.51 6.64 -5.46
C VAL A 286 -21.99 7.52 -6.64
N PHE A 287 -21.30 7.51 -7.80
CA PHE A 287 -21.59 8.42 -8.93
C PHE A 287 -21.87 7.73 -10.27
N ALA A 288 -22.05 6.40 -10.29
CA ALA A 288 -22.31 5.67 -11.52
C ALA A 288 -23.76 5.89 -11.98
N SER A 289 -23.92 6.40 -13.20
CA SER A 289 -25.23 6.54 -13.84
C SER A 289 -25.81 5.16 -14.15
N PRO A 290 -27.15 5.02 -14.25
CA PRO A 290 -27.76 3.81 -14.80
C PRO A 290 -27.27 3.62 -16.25
N GLY A 291 -26.43 2.62 -16.50
CA GLY A 291 -25.90 2.31 -17.84
C GLY A 291 -24.37 2.23 -17.94
N ASP A 292 -23.61 2.64 -16.91
CA ASP A 292 -22.15 2.49 -16.92
C ASP A 292 -21.78 1.00 -16.88
N SER A 293 -21.08 0.52 -17.92
CA SER A 293 -20.50 -0.83 -17.96
C SER A 293 -19.29 -0.87 -17.03
N TYR A 294 -19.46 -1.43 -15.83
CA TYR A 294 -18.33 -1.83 -15.01
C TYR A 294 -17.69 -3.06 -15.64
N GLU A 295 -16.41 -2.96 -16.01
CA GLU A 295 -15.65 -4.15 -16.34
C GLU A 295 -15.54 -5.04 -15.09
N PRO A 296 -15.89 -6.34 -15.19
CA PRO A 296 -15.80 -7.30 -14.08
C PRO A 296 -14.40 -7.44 -13.49
N THR A 297 -13.38 -6.98 -14.21
CA THR A 297 -11.94 -7.10 -13.88
C THR A 297 -11.33 -5.84 -13.28
N ASP A 298 -12.08 -4.73 -13.18
CA ASP A 298 -11.55 -3.58 -12.45
C ASP A 298 -11.37 -4.02 -11.00
N LEU A 299 -10.14 -4.19 -10.56
CA LEU A 299 -9.81 -4.48 -9.17
C LEU A 299 -9.50 -3.16 -8.46
N SER A 300 -9.70 -3.17 -7.16
CA SER A 300 -9.51 -2.03 -6.27
C SER A 300 -8.81 -2.52 -5.01
N GLY A 301 -8.02 -1.68 -4.34
CA GLY A 301 -7.59 -1.93 -2.97
C GLY A 301 -8.19 -0.86 -2.08
N GLY A 302 -8.65 -1.22 -0.89
CA GLY A 302 -9.34 -0.30 0.01
C GLY A 302 -8.42 0.79 0.54
N ALA A 303 -7.23 0.42 1.04
CA ALA A 303 -6.18 1.37 1.40
C ALA A 303 -5.19 1.59 0.26
N ILE A 304 -4.65 0.51 -0.32
CA ILE A 304 -3.54 0.55 -1.27
C ILE A 304 -3.89 -0.20 -2.55
N TYR A 305 -3.62 0.41 -3.69
CA TYR A 305 -3.64 -0.27 -4.99
C TYR A 305 -2.27 -0.19 -5.66
N SER A 306 -1.69 -1.35 -5.95
CA SER A 306 -0.38 -1.52 -6.61
C SER A 306 -0.36 -2.84 -7.41
N SER A 307 -1.28 -2.97 -8.36
CA SER A 307 -1.61 -4.27 -8.97
C SER A 307 -1.40 -4.40 -10.48
N HIS A 308 -0.64 -3.50 -11.09
CA HIS A 308 -0.26 -3.64 -12.50
C HIS A 308 0.78 -4.75 -12.69
N ASN A 309 0.96 -5.23 -13.93
CA ASN A 309 1.69 -6.48 -14.22
C ASN A 309 3.15 -6.53 -13.71
N SER A 310 3.83 -5.39 -13.55
CA SER A 310 5.20 -5.27 -13.04
C SER A 310 5.30 -4.64 -11.65
N ASP A 311 4.17 -4.33 -11.01
CA ASP A 311 4.18 -3.66 -9.72
C ASP A 311 4.73 -4.59 -8.63
N THR A 312 5.58 -4.03 -7.78
CA THR A 312 6.05 -4.66 -6.55
C THR A 312 5.83 -3.70 -5.40
N LEU A 313 5.13 -4.16 -4.36
CA LEU A 313 4.91 -3.44 -3.12
C LEU A 313 5.65 -4.15 -1.99
N THR A 314 6.57 -3.44 -1.34
CA THR A 314 7.42 -3.98 -0.28
C THR A 314 7.22 -3.21 1.01
N PHE A 315 6.84 -3.92 2.06
CA PHE A 315 6.95 -3.49 3.45
C PHE A 315 8.11 -4.22 4.09
N GLN A 316 9.10 -3.50 4.61
CA GLN A 316 10.29 -4.12 5.18
C GLN A 316 10.76 -3.40 6.44
N ASN A 317 11.10 -4.15 7.49
CA ASN A 317 11.77 -3.64 8.68
C ASN A 317 11.04 -2.46 9.37
N ASN A 318 9.73 -2.34 9.20
CA ASN A 318 8.94 -1.40 9.99
C ASN A 318 8.75 -2.00 11.38
N SER A 319 8.97 -1.22 12.44
CA SER A 319 8.88 -1.73 13.82
C SER A 319 7.43 -2.05 14.24
N GLU A 320 6.44 -1.49 13.53
CA GLU A 320 5.03 -1.86 13.63
C GLU A 320 4.33 -1.60 12.28
N LEU A 321 3.50 -2.54 11.81
CA LEU A 321 2.71 -2.40 10.59
C LEU A 321 1.24 -2.75 10.86
N ILE A 322 0.32 -1.82 10.63
CA ILE A 322 -1.11 -2.00 10.91
C ILE A 322 -1.95 -1.68 9.69
N PHE A 323 -2.83 -2.59 9.33
CA PHE A 323 -3.96 -2.36 8.43
C PHE A 323 -5.24 -2.67 9.20
N SER A 324 -5.98 -1.63 9.58
CA SER A 324 -7.19 -1.79 10.38
C SER A 324 -8.40 -1.09 9.76
N ASN A 325 -9.52 -1.82 9.67
CA ASN A 325 -10.80 -1.32 9.20
C ASN A 325 -10.75 -0.67 7.80
N ASN A 326 -9.78 -1.03 6.97
CA ASN A 326 -9.75 -0.55 5.59
C ASN A 326 -10.81 -1.29 4.77
N SER A 327 -11.38 -0.60 3.78
CA SER A 327 -12.44 -1.20 2.99
C SER A 327 -12.43 -0.85 1.52
N CYS A 328 -12.81 -1.84 0.70
CA CYS A 328 -13.15 -1.63 -0.70
C CYS A 328 -14.63 -1.93 -0.89
N SER A 329 -15.42 -0.93 -1.26
CA SER A 329 -16.87 -1.07 -1.43
C SER A 329 -17.31 -0.67 -2.83
N GLY A 330 -18.09 -1.52 -3.49
CA GLY A 330 -18.67 -1.31 -4.81
C GLY A 330 -19.79 -2.28 -5.12
N THR A 331 -21.05 -1.88 -4.94
CA THR A 331 -22.21 -2.79 -5.00
C THR A 331 -22.53 -3.30 -6.41
N LYS A 332 -21.98 -2.66 -7.44
CA LYS A 332 -22.19 -3.02 -8.86
C LYS A 332 -20.99 -3.71 -9.50
N ALA A 333 -19.92 -3.97 -8.75
CA ALA A 333 -18.65 -4.38 -9.33
C ALA A 333 -17.87 -5.35 -8.44
N THR A 334 -16.73 -5.82 -8.94
CA THR A 334 -15.79 -6.64 -8.18
C THR A 334 -15.05 -5.75 -7.19
N SER A 335 -15.18 -6.04 -5.89
CA SER A 335 -14.36 -5.43 -4.85
C SER A 335 -13.26 -6.39 -4.45
N SER A 336 -12.04 -5.89 -4.39
CA SER A 336 -10.86 -6.68 -4.03
C SER A 336 -10.12 -6.03 -2.87
N GLY A 337 -9.38 -6.82 -2.11
CA GLY A 337 -8.35 -6.34 -1.17
C GLY A 337 -8.85 -5.23 -0.26
N GLY A 338 -9.60 -5.56 0.79
CA GLY A 338 -10.14 -4.54 1.72
C GLY A 338 -9.07 -3.61 2.27
N ALA A 339 -7.84 -4.10 2.46
CA ALA A 339 -6.66 -3.26 2.68
C ALA A 339 -5.83 -3.08 1.39
N ILE A 340 -5.33 -4.16 0.80
CA ILE A 340 -4.32 -4.13 -0.26
C ILE A 340 -4.80 -4.91 -1.48
N CYS A 341 -4.70 -4.31 -2.66
CA CYS A 341 -4.73 -5.04 -3.92
C CYS A 341 -3.38 -4.87 -4.62
N ALA A 342 -2.68 -5.99 -4.87
CA ALA A 342 -1.30 -5.97 -5.35
C ALA A 342 -1.03 -7.06 -6.42
N LYS A 343 -0.01 -6.82 -7.24
CA LYS A 343 0.52 -7.82 -8.16
C LYS A 343 1.57 -8.67 -7.46
N THR A 344 2.65 -8.04 -7.01
CA THR A 344 3.66 -8.67 -6.16
C THR A 344 3.72 -7.93 -4.83
N LEU A 345 3.53 -8.66 -3.73
CA LEU A 345 3.55 -8.13 -2.38
C LEU A 345 4.65 -8.82 -1.56
N HIS A 346 5.51 -8.03 -0.92
CA HIS A 346 6.49 -8.48 0.06
C HIS A 346 6.20 -7.82 1.41
N ILE A 347 6.03 -8.64 2.45
CA ILE A 347 5.97 -8.19 3.84
C ILE A 347 7.07 -8.91 4.61
N ILE A 348 8.08 -8.16 4.99
CA ILE A 348 9.20 -8.60 5.82
C ILE A 348 9.10 -7.80 7.12
N SER A 349 8.56 -8.43 8.15
CA SER A 349 8.30 -7.76 9.42
C SER A 349 9.59 -7.33 10.13
N GLY A 350 9.66 -6.08 10.57
CA GLY A 350 10.65 -5.62 11.56
C GLY A 350 10.12 -5.64 12.98
N GLY A 351 8.83 -5.93 13.15
CA GLY A 351 8.06 -5.94 14.38
C GLY A 351 6.62 -6.36 14.09
N PRO A 352 5.69 -6.25 15.06
CA PRO A 352 4.33 -6.74 14.92
C PRO A 352 3.62 -6.19 13.67
N THR A 353 3.01 -7.09 12.90
CA THR A 353 2.22 -6.79 11.71
C THR A 353 0.80 -7.29 11.88
N LEU A 354 -0.19 -6.41 11.78
CA LEU A 354 -1.60 -6.73 12.02
C LEU A 354 -2.48 -6.30 10.86
N PHE A 355 -3.23 -7.25 10.30
CA PHE A 355 -4.38 -7.01 9.43
C PHE A 355 -5.65 -7.31 10.21
N SER A 356 -6.36 -6.26 10.63
CA SER A 356 -7.58 -6.40 11.45
C SER A 356 -8.82 -5.79 10.80
N ASN A 357 -9.90 -6.56 10.75
CA ASN A 357 -11.24 -6.08 10.36
C ASN A 357 -11.29 -5.38 8.99
N ASN A 358 -10.37 -5.72 8.07
CA ASN A 358 -10.43 -5.19 6.71
C ASN A 358 -11.50 -5.95 5.93
N TYR A 359 -12.18 -5.26 4.99
CA TYR A 359 -13.20 -5.93 4.21
C TYR A 359 -13.34 -5.44 2.76
N SER A 360 -13.63 -6.38 1.87
CA SER A 360 -14.18 -6.06 0.56
C SER A 360 -15.70 -6.25 0.57
N LEU A 361 -16.42 -5.39 -0.16
CA LEU A 361 -17.87 -5.44 -0.32
C LEU A 361 -18.23 -5.19 -1.78
N GLY A 362 -18.87 -6.16 -2.44
CA GLY A 362 -19.30 -5.97 -3.83
C GLY A 362 -20.16 -7.10 -4.37
N LYS A 363 -20.51 -7.03 -5.66
CA LYS A 363 -21.23 -8.13 -6.34
C LYS A 363 -20.37 -9.39 -6.43
N THR A 364 -19.07 -9.19 -6.60
CA THR A 364 -18.03 -10.18 -6.39
C THR A 364 -17.07 -9.56 -5.38
N SER A 365 -16.69 -10.31 -4.36
CA SER A 365 -15.84 -9.81 -3.28
C SER A 365 -14.71 -10.80 -3.03
N VAL A 366 -13.47 -10.34 -3.22
CA VAL A 366 -12.26 -11.14 -3.04
C VAL A 366 -11.29 -10.42 -2.11
N GLY A 367 -10.49 -11.15 -1.34
CA GLY A 367 -9.44 -10.60 -0.48
C GLY A 367 -9.98 -9.65 0.59
N GLY A 368 -10.36 -10.17 1.75
CA GLY A 368 -10.85 -9.35 2.87
C GLY A 368 -9.79 -8.36 3.34
N ALA A 369 -8.55 -8.82 3.54
CA ALA A 369 -7.40 -7.94 3.73
C ALA A 369 -6.64 -7.71 2.42
N ILE A 370 -6.16 -8.80 1.80
CA ILE A 370 -5.24 -8.75 0.66
C ILE A 370 -5.86 -9.46 -0.54
N SER A 371 -5.80 -8.85 -1.72
CA SER A 371 -6.07 -9.52 -2.99
C SER A 371 -4.82 -9.47 -3.86
N VAL A 372 -4.33 -10.65 -4.25
CA VAL A 372 -3.23 -10.82 -5.19
C VAL A 372 -3.82 -11.09 -6.56
N THR A 373 -3.47 -10.26 -7.55
CA THR A 373 -4.03 -10.36 -8.89
C THR A 373 -3.43 -11.53 -9.67
N SER A 374 -4.08 -11.95 -10.76
CA SER A 374 -3.68 -13.13 -11.53
C SER A 374 -2.19 -13.09 -11.93
N SER A 375 -1.51 -14.24 -11.83
CA SER A 375 -0.05 -14.39 -12.01
C SER A 375 0.81 -13.54 -11.05
N GLY A 376 0.23 -13.00 -9.99
CA GLY A 376 0.91 -12.27 -8.93
C GLY A 376 1.50 -13.18 -7.86
N LYS A 377 2.23 -12.59 -6.90
CA LYS A 377 2.84 -13.31 -5.78
C LYS A 377 2.67 -12.57 -4.46
N CYS A 378 2.46 -13.34 -3.39
CA CYS A 378 2.54 -12.83 -2.02
C CYS A 378 3.68 -13.51 -1.27
N HIS A 379 4.51 -12.70 -0.63
CA HIS A 379 5.65 -13.11 0.16
C HIS A 379 5.50 -12.57 1.58
N LEU A 380 5.43 -13.47 2.56
CA LEU A 380 5.30 -13.13 3.97
C LEU A 380 6.48 -13.72 4.75
N SER A 381 7.19 -12.86 5.49
CA SER A 381 8.29 -13.24 6.38
C SER A 381 8.13 -12.58 7.75
N ALA A 382 7.83 -13.40 8.77
CA ALA A 382 7.86 -13.02 10.19
C ALA A 382 9.32 -13.10 10.70
N GLU A 383 10.09 -12.02 10.53
CA GLU A 383 11.53 -11.96 10.84
C GLU A 383 11.83 -11.18 12.13
N GLY A 384 11.07 -10.10 12.39
CA GLY A 384 11.21 -9.27 13.60
C GLY A 384 9.94 -9.17 14.45
N GLY A 385 8.84 -9.78 14.02
CA GLY A 385 7.57 -9.80 14.75
C GLY A 385 6.53 -10.68 14.09
N ASP A 386 5.46 -10.96 14.83
CA ASP A 386 4.35 -11.77 14.32
C ASP A 386 3.60 -11.06 13.19
N ILE A 387 3.10 -11.84 12.23
CA ILE A 387 2.15 -11.37 11.22
C ILE A 387 0.79 -12.00 11.53
N VAL A 388 -0.22 -11.17 11.81
CA VAL A 388 -1.54 -11.62 12.26
C VAL A 388 -2.63 -11.13 11.32
N PHE A 389 -3.48 -12.04 10.87
CA PHE A 389 -4.72 -11.75 10.16
C PHE A 389 -5.91 -12.13 11.05
N GLU A 390 -6.67 -11.15 11.52
CA GLU A 390 -7.91 -11.39 12.26
C GLU A 390 -9.05 -10.50 11.80
N GLY A 391 -10.27 -11.03 11.81
CA GLY A 391 -11.44 -10.18 11.62
C GLY A 391 -11.75 -9.86 10.16
N ASN A 392 -10.89 -10.25 9.22
CA ASN A 392 -10.96 -9.84 7.82
C ASN A 392 -12.05 -10.62 7.06
N LYS A 393 -12.76 -9.96 6.14
CA LYS A 393 -13.95 -10.55 5.51
C LYS A 393 -14.22 -10.08 4.09
N THR A 394 -14.86 -10.94 3.32
CA THR A 394 -15.52 -10.58 2.06
C THR A 394 -17.02 -10.48 2.29
N ILE A 395 -17.67 -9.52 1.63
CA ILE A 395 -19.11 -9.29 1.69
C ILE A 395 -19.65 -9.28 0.26
N THR A 396 -20.30 -10.37 -0.13
CA THR A 396 -20.91 -10.49 -1.46
C THR A 396 -22.36 -10.06 -1.41
N VAL A 397 -22.78 -9.24 -2.38
CA VAL A 397 -24.16 -8.78 -2.55
C VAL A 397 -24.77 -9.42 -3.79
N THR A 398 -25.77 -10.27 -3.61
CA THR A 398 -26.59 -10.85 -4.69
C THR A 398 -27.94 -10.12 -4.73
N ASP A 399 -28.40 -9.70 -5.92
CA ASP A 399 -29.71 -9.08 -6.19
C ASP A 399 -29.85 -7.55 -5.97
N THR A 400 -29.28 -6.76 -6.88
CA THR A 400 -29.63 -5.32 -7.01
C THR A 400 -30.51 -5.05 -8.25
N PRO A 401 -31.72 -4.45 -8.10
CA PRO A 401 -32.36 -4.00 -6.86
C PRO A 401 -33.34 -5.02 -6.24
N ALA A 402 -33.11 -5.30 -4.95
CA ALA A 402 -34.00 -5.73 -3.87
C ALA A 402 -34.89 -7.00 -3.98
N PRO A 403 -34.95 -7.81 -2.91
CA PRO A 403 -34.18 -7.66 -1.66
C PRO A 403 -32.75 -8.17 -1.84
N ALA A 404 -31.77 -7.28 -1.67
CA ALA A 404 -30.36 -7.62 -1.79
C ALA A 404 -29.99 -8.56 -0.64
N THR A 405 -29.45 -9.72 -0.98
CA THR A 405 -28.95 -10.70 -0.01
C THR A 405 -27.44 -10.51 0.15
N THR A 406 -26.95 -10.53 1.39
CA THR A 406 -25.52 -10.38 1.68
C THR A 406 -24.95 -11.65 2.27
N THR A 407 -23.88 -12.17 1.69
CA THR A 407 -23.10 -13.27 2.23
C THR A 407 -21.78 -12.73 2.76
N THR A 408 -21.51 -12.94 4.04
CA THR A 408 -20.25 -12.55 4.69
C THR A 408 -19.42 -13.77 4.97
N LEU A 409 -18.17 -13.79 4.52
CA LEU A 409 -17.21 -14.86 4.79
C LEU A 409 -15.92 -14.28 5.34
N ARG A 410 -15.26 -15.01 6.25
CA ARG A 410 -13.91 -14.69 6.70
C ARG A 410 -12.92 -14.92 5.57
N ASN A 411 -11.99 -14.00 5.42
CA ASN A 411 -10.97 -14.06 4.38
C ASN A 411 -9.83 -13.10 4.68
N SER A 412 -8.61 -13.62 4.80
CA SER A 412 -7.40 -12.83 4.92
C SER A 412 -6.91 -12.44 3.52
N ILE A 413 -6.53 -13.44 2.73
CA ILE A 413 -5.87 -13.29 1.44
C ILE A 413 -6.68 -14.02 0.37
N ASP A 414 -6.87 -13.40 -0.78
CA ASP A 414 -7.34 -14.07 -1.99
C ASP A 414 -6.26 -14.08 -3.08
N LEU A 415 -6.02 -15.26 -3.62
CA LEU A 415 -5.12 -15.52 -4.74
C LEU A 415 -5.96 -15.71 -6.02
N ALA A 416 -6.01 -14.67 -6.85
CA ALA A 416 -6.72 -14.69 -8.12
C ALA A 416 -5.96 -15.51 -9.17
N GLY A 417 -6.67 -16.26 -10.02
CA GLY A 417 -6.07 -16.88 -11.21
C GLY A 417 -4.89 -17.80 -10.87
N SER A 418 -3.77 -17.58 -11.54
CA SER A 418 -2.49 -18.30 -11.34
C SER A 418 -1.56 -17.69 -10.30
N SER A 419 -2.07 -16.83 -9.40
CA SER A 419 -1.25 -16.27 -8.33
C SER A 419 -0.92 -17.29 -7.25
N GLU A 420 0.18 -17.05 -6.53
CA GLU A 420 0.74 -17.99 -5.58
C GLU A 420 1.28 -17.30 -4.32
N ILE A 421 1.47 -18.09 -3.27
CA ILE A 421 2.35 -17.70 -2.17
C ILE A 421 3.78 -18.05 -2.61
N GLY A 422 4.61 -17.03 -2.79
CA GLY A 422 6.00 -17.23 -3.19
C GLY A 422 6.92 -17.51 -2.00
N THR A 423 6.59 -16.98 -0.82
CA THR A 423 7.36 -17.22 0.42
C THR A 423 6.44 -17.16 1.62
N LEU A 424 6.65 -18.10 2.55
CA LEU A 424 5.95 -18.14 3.82
C LEU A 424 6.96 -18.58 4.90
N ASN A 425 7.55 -17.59 5.57
CA ASN A 425 8.61 -17.81 6.55
C ASN A 425 8.22 -17.22 7.91
N ALA A 426 8.41 -18.00 8.97
CA ALA A 426 8.36 -17.53 10.35
C ALA A 426 9.66 -17.94 11.03
N CYS A 427 10.38 -16.96 11.57
CA CYS A 427 11.70 -17.18 12.14
C CYS A 427 11.62 -17.32 13.66
N GLU A 428 12.74 -17.71 14.28
CA GLU A 428 12.74 -18.13 15.69
C GLU A 428 12.09 -17.06 16.60
N GLY A 429 11.12 -17.50 17.42
CA GLY A 429 10.38 -16.61 18.33
C GLY A 429 9.16 -15.93 17.73
N TYR A 430 8.89 -16.08 16.43
CA TYR A 430 7.78 -15.42 15.74
C TYR A 430 6.87 -16.40 14.98
N GLY A 431 5.69 -15.92 14.60
CA GLY A 431 4.72 -16.69 13.82
C GLY A 431 3.93 -15.87 12.80
N ILE A 432 3.32 -16.60 11.86
CA ILE A 432 2.30 -16.06 10.96
C ILE A 432 0.96 -16.72 11.32
N TYR A 433 0.00 -15.91 11.73
CA TYR A 433 -1.28 -16.35 12.28
C TYR A 433 -2.42 -15.98 11.33
N PHE A 434 -3.09 -17.01 10.81
CA PHE A 434 -4.29 -16.89 9.99
C PHE A 434 -5.50 -17.29 10.83
N TYR A 435 -6.17 -16.29 11.42
CA TYR A 435 -7.50 -16.45 11.99
C TYR A 435 -8.61 -16.29 10.96
N ASP A 436 -8.27 -15.71 9.81
CA ASP A 436 -9.12 -15.67 8.63
C ASP A 436 -8.47 -16.47 7.49
N PRO A 437 -9.24 -17.27 6.71
CA PRO A 437 -8.66 -18.17 5.71
C PRO A 437 -8.01 -17.50 4.51
N ILE A 438 -7.08 -18.22 3.89
CA ILE A 438 -6.56 -17.92 2.55
C ILE A 438 -7.44 -18.61 1.50
N THR A 439 -7.88 -17.87 0.48
CA THR A 439 -8.62 -18.42 -0.66
C THR A 439 -7.80 -18.36 -1.93
N SER A 440 -8.04 -19.32 -2.82
CA SER A 440 -7.50 -19.32 -4.17
C SER A 440 -8.58 -19.73 -5.15
N THR A 441 -8.69 -19.02 -6.27
CA THR A 441 -9.83 -19.14 -7.21
C THR A 441 -9.55 -20.09 -8.37
N SER A 442 -8.29 -20.47 -8.62
CA SER A 442 -7.95 -21.49 -9.61
C SER A 442 -6.55 -22.04 -9.42
N VAL A 443 -6.31 -23.25 -9.95
CA VAL A 443 -4.96 -23.78 -10.15
C VAL A 443 -4.36 -23.00 -11.33
N GLY A 444 -3.28 -22.24 -11.10
CA GLY A 444 -2.52 -21.66 -12.20
C GLY A 444 -2.07 -22.72 -13.21
N SER A 445 -1.78 -22.32 -14.45
CA SER A 445 -1.15 -23.21 -15.44
C SER A 445 0.19 -23.81 -14.95
N THR A 446 0.75 -23.25 -13.88
CA THR A 446 2.00 -23.60 -13.20
C THR A 446 1.78 -24.30 -11.86
N GLY A 447 0.74 -25.12 -11.69
CA GLY A 447 0.47 -25.93 -10.47
C GLY A 447 1.57 -26.92 -10.03
N GLU A 448 2.83 -26.67 -10.39
CA GLU A 448 4.03 -27.41 -10.05
C GLU A 448 4.99 -26.63 -9.15
N THR A 449 4.81 -25.33 -8.91
CA THR A 449 5.70 -24.58 -8.01
C THR A 449 5.37 -24.89 -6.56
N GLU A 450 6.13 -25.83 -5.99
CA GLU A 450 6.14 -26.17 -4.57
C GLU A 450 6.45 -24.92 -3.72
N LEU A 451 5.61 -24.68 -2.71
CA LEU A 451 5.92 -23.73 -1.65
C LEU A 451 6.71 -24.45 -0.56
N ILE A 452 7.95 -24.02 -0.36
CA ILE A 452 8.80 -24.50 0.72
C ILE A 452 8.68 -23.50 1.88
N ILE A 453 7.93 -23.89 2.92
CA ILE A 453 7.70 -23.11 4.12
C ILE A 453 8.97 -23.07 4.96
N ASN A 454 9.27 -21.90 5.53
CA ASN A 454 10.47 -21.65 6.34
C ASN A 454 11.78 -21.90 5.57
N ASN A 455 11.80 -21.53 4.30
CA ASN A 455 12.95 -21.68 3.41
C ASN A 455 13.68 -20.35 3.19
N SER A 456 14.18 -19.74 4.25
CA SER A 456 15.04 -18.56 4.13
C SER A 456 16.51 -18.98 3.91
N LEU A 457 17.18 -18.30 2.97
CA LEU A 457 18.62 -18.48 2.73
C LEU A 457 19.48 -17.61 3.66
N ASN A 458 18.89 -16.53 4.18
CA ASN A 458 19.62 -15.50 4.90
C ASN A 458 19.53 -15.67 6.42
N GLN A 459 18.58 -16.47 6.90
CA GLN A 459 18.39 -16.75 8.31
C GLN A 459 17.69 -18.08 8.55
N LEU A 460 17.91 -18.66 9.72
CA LEU A 460 17.23 -19.88 10.13
C LEU A 460 15.81 -19.54 10.56
N CYS A 461 14.81 -20.09 9.86
CA CYS A 461 13.41 -19.87 10.21
C CYS A 461 12.81 -21.13 10.84
N THR A 462 12.53 -21.06 12.14
CA THR A 462 12.02 -22.17 12.98
C THR A 462 10.73 -21.81 13.72
N GLY A 463 10.13 -20.67 13.37
CA GLY A 463 8.86 -20.19 13.90
C GLY A 463 7.66 -20.99 13.40
N ALA A 464 6.47 -20.48 13.71
CA ALA A 464 5.21 -21.18 13.47
C ALA A 464 4.36 -20.54 12.37
N ILE A 465 3.80 -21.36 11.49
CA ILE A 465 2.66 -20.99 10.64
C ILE A 465 1.40 -21.56 11.28
N VAL A 466 0.45 -20.71 11.64
CA VAL A 466 -0.72 -21.08 12.45
C VAL A 466 -2.01 -20.80 11.68
N PHE A 467 -2.86 -21.81 11.54
CA PHE A 467 -4.24 -21.69 11.07
C PHE A 467 -5.17 -22.03 12.23
N SER A 468 -6.11 -21.14 12.55
CA SER A 468 -6.99 -21.33 13.70
C SER A 468 -8.38 -20.72 13.51
N GLY A 469 -9.41 -21.47 13.88
CA GLY A 469 -10.78 -20.98 13.99
C GLY A 469 -11.10 -20.32 15.35
N GLU A 470 -10.11 -20.05 16.21
CA GLU A 470 -10.37 -19.60 17.60
C GLU A 470 -11.07 -18.25 17.71
N LYS A 471 -10.93 -17.40 16.69
CA LYS A 471 -11.56 -16.07 16.64
C LYS A 471 -12.95 -16.07 16.00
N LEU A 472 -13.45 -17.23 15.57
CA LEU A 472 -14.79 -17.36 14.99
C LEU A 472 -15.85 -17.43 16.08
N THR A 473 -16.96 -16.74 15.84
CA THR A 473 -18.19 -16.93 16.62
C THR A 473 -18.83 -18.28 16.31
N ASP A 474 -19.69 -18.78 17.21
CA ASP A 474 -20.39 -20.06 17.00
C ASP A 474 -21.21 -20.10 15.70
N ASN A 475 -21.82 -18.98 15.32
CA ASN A 475 -22.55 -18.85 14.06
C ASN A 475 -21.62 -18.90 12.84
N GLU A 476 -20.43 -18.29 12.94
CA GLU A 476 -19.46 -18.32 11.85
C GLU A 476 -18.85 -19.71 11.66
N LYS A 477 -18.73 -20.50 12.73
CA LYS A 477 -18.28 -21.90 12.70
C LYS A 477 -19.27 -22.85 12.00
N LEU A 478 -20.51 -22.43 11.76
CA LEU A 478 -21.48 -23.20 10.96
C LEU A 478 -21.17 -23.16 9.46
N GLU A 479 -20.36 -22.22 8.99
CA GLU A 479 -19.95 -22.08 7.59
C GLU A 479 -18.49 -22.53 7.42
N PRO A 480 -18.23 -23.73 6.84
CA PRO A 480 -16.88 -24.27 6.68
C PRO A 480 -15.90 -23.36 5.96
N LYS A 481 -16.39 -22.50 5.05
CA LYS A 481 -15.55 -21.54 4.33
C LYS A 481 -14.88 -20.52 5.25
N ASN A 482 -15.40 -20.29 6.46
CA ASN A 482 -14.83 -19.34 7.41
C ASN A 482 -13.55 -19.85 8.10
N PHE A 483 -13.21 -21.13 7.98
CA PHE A 483 -12.01 -21.73 8.60
C PHE A 483 -11.25 -22.69 7.66
N THR A 484 -11.52 -22.63 6.35
CA THR A 484 -10.85 -23.47 5.34
C THR A 484 -9.90 -22.65 4.49
N SER A 485 -8.59 -22.85 4.67
CA SER A 485 -7.56 -22.24 3.81
C SER A 485 -7.21 -23.15 2.64
N ASN A 486 -7.17 -22.60 1.43
CA ASN A 486 -6.95 -23.35 0.19
C ASN A 486 -5.65 -22.92 -0.50
N PHE A 487 -4.76 -23.88 -0.71
CA PHE A 487 -3.52 -23.77 -1.47
C PHE A 487 -3.59 -24.71 -2.68
N TYR A 488 -3.36 -24.18 -3.87
CA TYR A 488 -3.16 -25.02 -5.06
C TYR A 488 -1.70 -25.38 -5.30
N GLN A 489 -0.78 -24.91 -4.46
CA GLN A 489 0.62 -25.33 -4.43
C GLN A 489 0.78 -26.56 -3.53
N PRO A 490 1.64 -27.52 -3.89
CA PRO A 490 2.21 -28.45 -2.93
C PRO A 490 2.98 -27.69 -1.85
N LEU A 491 2.88 -28.14 -0.61
CA LEU A 491 3.56 -27.55 0.54
C LEU A 491 4.65 -28.50 1.05
N THR A 492 5.86 -27.98 1.21
CA THR A 492 6.92 -28.64 1.99
C THR A 492 7.23 -27.82 3.22
N LEU A 493 7.09 -28.43 4.41
CA LEU A 493 7.53 -27.83 5.65
C LEU A 493 9.00 -28.20 5.91
N LYS A 494 9.91 -27.23 5.71
CA LYS A 494 11.36 -27.45 5.84
C LYS A 494 11.84 -27.45 7.29
N SER A 495 11.31 -26.55 8.11
CA SER A 495 11.69 -26.35 9.51
C SER A 495 10.57 -25.66 10.29
N GLY A 496 10.70 -25.58 11.61
CA GLY A 496 9.70 -24.94 12.47
C GLY A 496 8.41 -25.75 12.57
N SER A 497 7.28 -25.06 12.75
CA SER A 497 6.00 -25.73 13.01
C SER A 497 4.90 -25.27 12.05
N LEU A 498 4.11 -26.22 11.56
CA LEU A 498 2.77 -25.97 11.04
C LEU A 498 1.77 -26.34 12.14
N VAL A 499 0.94 -25.38 12.56
CA VAL A 499 -0.06 -25.56 13.61
C VAL A 499 -1.45 -25.37 13.01
N ILE A 500 -2.30 -26.38 13.15
CA ILE A 500 -3.70 -26.34 12.72
C ILE A 500 -4.54 -26.58 13.97
N LYS A 501 -5.33 -25.58 14.39
CA LYS A 501 -6.06 -25.64 15.64
C LYS A 501 -7.49 -25.12 15.54
N ASP A 502 -8.30 -25.37 16.56
CA ASP A 502 -9.67 -24.84 16.69
C ASP A 502 -10.57 -25.09 15.45
N GLY A 503 -10.53 -26.31 14.92
CA GLY A 503 -11.36 -26.74 13.79
C GLY A 503 -10.90 -26.25 12.41
N ALA A 504 -9.74 -25.58 12.32
CA ALA A 504 -9.20 -25.12 11.05
C ALA A 504 -8.94 -26.27 10.05
N ILE A 505 -9.12 -25.96 8.78
CA ILE A 505 -8.89 -26.87 7.65
C ILE A 505 -7.84 -26.25 6.72
N VAL A 506 -6.81 -27.03 6.38
CA VAL A 506 -5.79 -26.67 5.39
C VAL A 506 -5.85 -27.63 4.22
N ASN A 507 -6.18 -27.07 3.05
CA ASN A 507 -6.32 -27.77 1.79
C ASN A 507 -5.11 -27.45 0.91
N THR A 508 -4.42 -28.48 0.42
CA THR A 508 -3.22 -28.32 -0.43
C THR A 508 -3.23 -29.25 -1.65
N ALA A 509 -2.36 -29.04 -2.64
CA ALA A 509 -2.12 -30.00 -3.73
C ALA A 509 -1.18 -31.17 -3.33
N GLY A 510 -0.55 -31.10 -2.15
CA GLY A 510 0.33 -32.13 -1.61
C GLY A 510 1.05 -31.62 -0.37
N PHE A 511 1.38 -32.50 0.58
CA PHE A 511 2.10 -32.09 1.79
C PHE A 511 3.29 -33.00 2.07
N LYS A 512 4.46 -32.41 2.32
CA LYS A 512 5.67 -33.12 2.74
C LYS A 512 6.29 -32.43 3.95
N GLN A 513 6.69 -33.24 4.93
CA GLN A 513 7.47 -32.81 6.08
C GLN A 513 8.95 -33.17 5.91
N GLU A 514 9.85 -32.22 6.14
CA GLU A 514 11.30 -32.48 6.22
C GLU A 514 11.74 -32.68 7.68
N ALA A 515 12.87 -33.39 7.86
CA ALA A 515 13.41 -33.67 9.19
C ALA A 515 13.73 -32.37 9.94
N GLY A 516 13.30 -32.29 11.20
CA GLY A 516 13.48 -31.09 12.05
C GLY A 516 12.31 -30.11 12.02
N SER A 517 11.26 -30.40 11.26
CA SER A 517 9.99 -29.66 11.31
C SER A 517 8.90 -30.43 12.07
N LYS A 518 7.85 -29.74 12.51
CA LYS A 518 6.75 -30.30 13.32
C LYS A 518 5.39 -29.96 12.73
N VAL A 519 4.46 -30.92 12.78
CA VAL A 519 3.05 -30.66 12.52
C VAL A 519 2.28 -30.84 13.82
N ILE A 520 1.51 -29.83 14.22
CA ILE A 520 0.71 -29.83 15.45
C ILE A 520 -0.75 -29.66 15.06
N MET A 521 -1.60 -30.57 15.50
CA MET A 521 -3.03 -30.57 15.15
C MET A 521 -3.92 -30.76 16.39
N ASP A 522 -4.97 -29.94 16.50
CA ASP A 522 -6.02 -30.12 17.49
C ASP A 522 -7.08 -31.11 17.02
N LEU A 523 -7.90 -31.59 17.95
CA LEU A 523 -9.12 -32.35 17.63
C LEU A 523 -10.04 -31.54 16.68
N GLY A 524 -10.55 -32.20 15.65
CA GLY A 524 -11.51 -31.61 14.70
C GLY A 524 -10.86 -30.76 13.61
N THR A 525 -9.53 -30.75 13.52
CA THR A 525 -8.80 -30.07 12.44
C THR A 525 -8.48 -31.04 11.29
N THR A 526 -8.22 -30.47 10.11
CA THR A 526 -7.94 -31.26 8.91
C THR A 526 -6.77 -30.69 8.12
N LEU A 527 -5.85 -31.57 7.74
CA LEU A 527 -4.87 -31.35 6.67
C LEU A 527 -5.18 -32.33 5.55
N GLU A 528 -5.64 -31.82 4.41
CA GLU A 528 -6.06 -32.67 3.29
C GLU A 528 -5.44 -32.25 1.97
N VAL A 529 -5.31 -33.24 1.08
CA VAL A 529 -4.92 -33.00 -0.30
C VAL A 529 -6.17 -32.90 -1.16
N THR A 530 -6.33 -31.76 -1.79
CA THR A 530 -7.35 -31.56 -2.82
C THR A 530 -7.01 -32.44 -4.02
N GLY A 531 -7.96 -33.25 -4.49
CA GLY A 531 -7.80 -34.05 -5.72
C GLY A 531 -7.67 -33.21 -7.00
N SER A 532 -7.62 -31.88 -6.87
CA SER A 532 -7.60 -30.89 -7.94
C SER A 532 -6.17 -30.49 -8.33
N LYS A 533 -5.32 -31.45 -8.73
CA LYS A 533 -4.20 -31.11 -9.61
C LYS A 533 -4.75 -31.00 -11.04
N LYS A 534 -4.44 -29.91 -11.75
CA LYS A 534 -4.63 -29.85 -13.20
C LYS A 534 -3.59 -30.78 -13.83
N SER A 535 -3.92 -32.06 -14.04
CA SER A 535 -3.09 -32.91 -14.87
C SER A 535 -3.60 -32.92 -16.30
N THR A 536 -2.86 -32.30 -17.22
CA THR A 536 -3.01 -32.54 -18.66
C THR A 536 -2.37 -33.88 -19.07
N SER A 537 -1.76 -34.61 -18.14
CA SER A 537 -1.14 -35.92 -18.37
C SER A 537 -1.84 -37.03 -17.57
N PRO A 538 -2.26 -38.16 -18.18
CA PRO A 538 -2.89 -39.27 -17.45
C PRO A 538 -1.97 -39.99 -16.45
N THR A 539 -0.77 -39.45 -16.14
CA THR A 539 0.27 -40.05 -15.30
C THR A 539 0.67 -39.21 -14.06
N ALA A 540 0.05 -38.06 -13.79
CA ALA A 540 0.44 -37.26 -12.62
C ALA A 540 -0.01 -37.92 -11.31
N THR A 541 0.96 -38.25 -10.45
CA THR A 541 0.71 -38.71 -9.09
C THR A 541 0.01 -37.60 -8.28
N VAL A 542 -1.21 -37.88 -7.77
CA VAL A 542 -1.85 -37.04 -6.75
C VAL A 542 -0.86 -36.87 -5.60
N GLY A 543 -0.64 -35.63 -5.14
CA GLY A 543 0.27 -35.41 -4.02
C GLY A 543 -0.17 -36.22 -2.81
N GLY A 544 0.75 -36.89 -2.14
CA GLY A 544 0.46 -37.53 -0.86
C GLY A 544 0.50 -36.53 0.29
N VAL A 545 0.07 -36.98 1.46
CA VAL A 545 0.46 -36.38 2.75
C VAL A 545 1.56 -37.25 3.35
N VAL A 546 2.75 -36.68 3.53
CA VAL A 546 3.88 -37.35 4.18
C VAL A 546 4.21 -36.62 5.48
N LEU A 547 3.89 -37.27 6.60
CA LEU A 547 4.18 -36.80 7.95
C LEU A 547 5.23 -37.70 8.60
N THR A 548 6.23 -37.08 9.21
CA THR A 548 7.34 -37.75 9.90
C THR A 548 7.40 -37.40 11.39
N ASP A 549 6.82 -36.27 11.81
CA ASP A 549 6.75 -35.82 13.22
C ASP A 549 5.43 -35.06 13.47
N LEU A 550 4.38 -35.82 13.83
CA LEU A 550 3.02 -35.33 14.09
C LEU A 550 2.75 -35.32 15.60
N TYR A 551 2.30 -34.16 16.10
CA TYR A 551 1.81 -33.96 17.46
C TYR A 551 0.31 -33.72 17.43
N VAL A 552 -0.40 -34.36 18.36
CA VAL A 552 -1.81 -34.08 18.63
C VAL A 552 -1.88 -33.34 19.94
N ASP A 553 -2.48 -32.15 19.94
CA ASP A 553 -2.68 -31.40 21.18
C ASP A 553 -3.78 -32.07 22.01
N ILE A 554 -3.38 -32.83 23.03
CA ILE A 554 -4.30 -33.54 23.91
C ILE A 554 -5.06 -32.62 24.86
N SER A 555 -4.61 -31.36 25.04
CA SER A 555 -5.36 -30.39 25.86
C SER A 555 -6.71 -30.06 25.21
N SER A 556 -6.79 -30.14 23.87
CA SER A 556 -8.02 -29.97 23.11
C SER A 556 -9.06 -31.07 23.39
N LEU A 557 -8.68 -32.22 23.95
CA LEU A 557 -9.60 -33.32 24.33
C LEU A 557 -10.34 -33.05 25.64
N LEU A 558 -9.79 -32.19 26.50
CA LEU A 558 -10.30 -31.96 27.86
C LEU A 558 -11.27 -30.78 27.96
N GLY A 559 -11.45 -30.00 26.89
CA GLY A 559 -12.25 -28.76 26.87
C GLY A 559 -13.77 -28.91 26.69
N GLY A 560 -14.30 -30.14 26.59
CA GLY A 560 -15.73 -30.39 26.31
C GLY A 560 -16.60 -30.80 27.51
N GLY A 561 -16.06 -30.82 28.72
CA GLY A 561 -16.78 -31.33 29.90
C GLY A 561 -16.49 -30.54 31.17
N GLY A 562 -17.24 -29.47 31.40
CA GLY A 562 -17.18 -28.76 32.68
C GLY A 562 -18.24 -27.68 32.83
N GLY A 563 -19.38 -28.06 33.45
CA GLY A 563 -20.18 -27.18 34.32
C GLY A 563 -21.24 -26.33 33.66
#